data_AF-A0A2J6T9D4-F1
#
_entry.id   AF-A0A2J6T9D4-F1
#
_cell.length_a   1.000
_cell.length_b   1.000
_cell.length_c   1.000
_cell.angle_alpha   90.00
_cell.angle_beta   90.00
_cell.angle_gamma   90.00
#
_symmetry.space_group_name_H-M   'P 1'
#
loop_
_entity.id
_entity.type
_entity.pdbx_description
1 polymer ?
#
loop_
_entity_poly.entity_id
_entity_poly.type
_entity_poly.pdbx_seq_one_letter_code
_entity_poly.pdbx_strand_id
1 'polypeptide(L)'
;NMDETGFRIGVLNRKIIIIRLNTKAIYLADSDNRELLTAIETISARGKVIALFLILKGEILVEAHFDNNLDTESVFATSFTGYINNALSLKYIKHFHNQIY
;
A
#
# COMPACT_ATOMS: atom_id res chain seq x y z
N ASN A 1 -1.44 8.00 -18.04
CA ASN A 1 -1.32 6.55 -17.78
C ASN A 1 -1.67 6.35 -16.31
N MET A 2 -2.58 5.44 -16.00
CA MET A 2 -2.99 5.10 -14.64
C MET A 2 -2.98 3.58 -14.54
N ASP A 3 -2.43 3.07 -13.44
CA ASP A 3 -2.40 1.64 -13.13
C ASP A 3 -2.67 1.41 -11.64
N GLU A 4 -3.15 0.21 -11.31
CA GLU A 4 -3.43 -0.23 -9.94
C GLU A 4 -2.46 -1.34 -9.54
N THR A 5 -1.72 -1.11 -8.45
CA THR A 5 -0.73 -2.07 -7.92
C THR A 5 -1.10 -2.49 -6.51
N GLY A 6 -1.20 -3.79 -6.28
CA GLY A 6 -1.43 -4.37 -4.96
C GLY A 6 -0.13 -4.66 -4.20
N PHE A 7 -0.10 -4.28 -2.93
CA PHE A 7 0.96 -4.52 -1.95
C PHE A 7 0.44 -5.36 -0.78
N ARG A 8 1.37 -6.01 -0.09
CA ARG A 8 1.08 -6.81 1.11
C ARG A 8 1.92 -6.31 2.28
N ILE A 9 1.25 -5.96 3.37
CA ILE A 9 1.87 -5.57 4.64
C ILE A 9 1.90 -6.79 5.56
N GLY A 10 2.96 -6.90 6.38
CA GLY A 10 3.13 -8.02 7.31
C GLY A 10 3.62 -9.31 6.63
N VAL A 11 4.33 -9.21 5.51
CA VAL A 11 4.97 -10.35 4.85
C VAL A 11 6.46 -10.35 5.16
N LEU A 12 6.98 -11.42 5.76
CA LEU A 12 8.42 -11.56 5.95
C LEU A 12 9.15 -11.63 4.61
N ASN A 13 10.19 -10.80 4.44
CA ASN A 13 11.09 -10.86 3.29
C ASN A 13 11.87 -12.19 3.25
N ARG A 14 12.39 -12.56 2.07
CA ARG A 14 13.26 -13.73 1.91
C ARG A 14 14.46 -13.62 2.85
N LYS A 15 14.70 -14.65 3.67
CA LYS A 15 15.86 -14.74 4.57
C LYS A 15 16.69 -15.98 4.25
N ILE A 16 18.01 -15.84 4.32
CA ILE A 16 18.93 -16.98 4.40
C ILE A 16 19.15 -17.27 5.88
N ILE A 17 18.96 -18.53 6.28
CA ILE A 17 19.14 -18.95 7.67
C ILE A 17 20.30 -19.95 7.72
N ILE A 18 21.35 -19.62 8.47
CA ILE A 18 22.51 -20.49 8.69
C ILE A 18 22.39 -21.07 10.10
N ILE A 19 22.33 -22.40 10.21
CA ILE A 19 22.22 -23.11 11.49
C ILE A 19 23.28 -24.18 11.68
N ARG A 20 23.50 -24.54 12.94
CA ARG A 20 24.37 -25.64 13.34
C ARG A 20 23.70 -26.97 13.05
N LEU A 21 24.51 -28.00 12.75
CA LEU A 21 24.06 -29.33 12.34
C LEU A 21 23.03 -29.99 13.29
N ASN A 22 23.06 -29.64 14.58
CA ASN A 22 22.20 -30.24 15.61
C ASN A 22 20.95 -29.41 15.97
N THR A 23 20.63 -28.37 15.22
CA THR A 23 19.42 -27.57 15.46
C THR A 23 18.17 -28.33 15.01
N LYS A 24 17.24 -28.60 15.94
CA LYS A 24 16.02 -29.39 15.68
C LYS A 24 14.89 -28.61 14.99
N ALA A 25 14.75 -27.32 15.26
CA ALA A 25 13.73 -26.47 14.66
C ALA A 25 14.13 -24.99 14.73
N ILE A 26 13.60 -24.20 13.81
CA ILE A 26 13.72 -22.73 13.78
C ILE A 26 12.32 -22.16 13.60
N TYR A 27 11.95 -21.22 14.47
CA TYR A 27 10.69 -20.49 14.36
C TYR A 27 11.00 -19.06 13.95
N LEU A 28 10.40 -18.62 12.85
CA LEU A 28 10.34 -17.22 12.48
C LEU A 28 8.93 -16.74 12.80
N ALA A 29 8.82 -15.64 13.55
CA ALA A 29 7.55 -14.94 13.67
C ALA A 29 7.25 -14.31 12.30
N ASP A 30 6.44 -14.97 11.48
CA ASP A 30 5.71 -14.33 10.38
C ASP A 30 4.38 -13.85 10.94
N SER A 31 3.96 -12.67 10.52
CA SER A 31 2.63 -12.18 10.89
C SER A 31 1.60 -13.03 10.17
N ASP A 32 0.71 -13.69 10.92
CA ASP A 32 -0.45 -14.37 10.33
C ASP A 32 -1.45 -13.34 9.78
N ASN A 33 -1.40 -12.10 10.30
CA ASN A 33 -2.19 -10.99 9.78
C ASN A 33 -1.46 -10.31 8.61
N ARG A 34 -1.89 -10.64 7.40
CA ARG A 34 -1.40 -10.04 6.15
C ARG A 34 -2.45 -9.07 5.64
N GLU A 35 -2.08 -7.81 5.59
CA GLU A 35 -2.97 -6.75 5.12
C GLU A 35 -2.70 -6.41 3.66
N LEU A 36 -3.76 -6.07 2.94
CA LEU A 36 -3.70 -5.65 1.54
C LEU A 36 -3.73 -4.12 1.49
N LEU A 37 -2.84 -3.57 0.67
CA LEU A 37 -2.78 -2.17 0.32
C LEU A 37 -2.84 -2.06 -1.19
N THR A 38 -3.73 -1.24 -1.71
CA THR A 38 -3.85 -0.98 -3.15
C THR A 38 -3.37 0.43 -3.44
N ALA A 39 -2.41 0.58 -4.34
CA ALA A 39 -1.91 1.87 -4.79
C ALA A 39 -2.41 2.17 -6.20
N ILE A 40 -2.94 3.37 -6.40
CA ILE A 40 -3.21 3.91 -7.73
C ILE A 40 -2.05 4.82 -8.11
N GLU A 41 -1.32 4.41 -9.13
CA GLU A 41 -0.16 5.11 -9.65
C GLU A 41 -0.55 5.82 -10.95
N THR A 42 -0.14 7.08 -11.12
CA THR A 42 -0.59 7.86 -12.27
C THR A 42 0.47 8.82 -12.77
N ILE A 43 0.64 8.85 -14.08
CA ILE A 43 1.49 9.81 -14.80
C ILE A 43 0.61 10.55 -15.80
N SER A 44 0.60 11.89 -15.71
CA SER A 44 -0.16 12.75 -16.61
C SER A 44 0.43 12.75 -18.02
N ALA A 45 -0.33 13.28 -18.99
CA ALA A 45 0.15 13.46 -20.37
C ALA A 45 1.38 14.36 -20.49
N ARG A 46 1.67 15.20 -19.47
CA ARG A 46 2.84 16.08 -19.42
C ARG A 46 4.06 15.41 -18.76
N GLY A 47 3.96 14.12 -18.42
CA GLY A 47 5.01 13.40 -17.69
C GLY A 47 5.07 13.70 -16.19
N LYS A 48 4.12 14.48 -15.64
CA LYS A 48 4.04 14.71 -14.18
C LYS A 48 3.56 13.44 -13.47
N VAL A 49 4.33 12.98 -12.50
CA VAL A 49 3.92 11.95 -11.53
C VAL A 49 2.89 12.57 -10.60
N ILE A 50 1.73 11.94 -10.49
CA ILE A 50 0.65 12.32 -9.59
C ILE A 50 0.89 11.62 -8.26
N ALA A 51 0.67 12.32 -7.14
CA ALA A 51 0.87 11.75 -5.82
C ALA A 51 -0.02 10.51 -5.63
N LEU A 52 0.49 9.56 -4.86
CA LEU A 52 -0.14 8.25 -4.68
C LEU A 52 -1.54 8.37 -4.09
N PHE A 53 -2.46 7.55 -4.58
CA PHE A 53 -3.75 7.33 -3.95
C PHE A 53 -3.77 5.91 -3.40
N LEU A 54 -3.68 5.78 -2.09
CA LEU A 54 -3.51 4.53 -1.36
C LEU A 54 -4.84 4.11 -0.74
N ILE A 55 -5.24 2.87 -0.97
CA ILE A 55 -6.48 2.27 -0.43
C ILE A 55 -6.08 1.12 0.48
N LEU A 56 -6.27 1.30 1.78
CA LEU A 56 -6.06 0.26 2.79
C LEU A 56 -7.33 -0.54 3.00
N LYS A 57 -7.18 -1.85 3.19
CA LYS A 57 -8.28 -2.71 3.58
C LYS A 57 -8.69 -2.44 5.03
N GLY A 58 -9.99 -2.28 5.27
CA GLY A 58 -10.57 -2.04 6.59
C GLY A 58 -11.25 -0.68 6.70
N GLU A 59 -11.46 -0.24 7.93
CA GLU A 59 -12.11 1.05 8.22
C GLU A 59 -11.16 2.05 8.89
N ILE A 60 -10.10 1.56 9.53
CA ILE A 60 -9.18 2.34 10.36
C ILE A 60 -7.76 2.15 9.83
N LEU A 61 -6.98 3.24 9.81
CA LEU A 61 -5.56 3.20 9.50
C LEU A 61 -4.78 2.77 10.74
N VAL A 62 -3.94 1.74 10.60
CA VAL A 62 -3.09 1.25 11.69
C VAL A 62 -1.79 2.04 11.69
N GLU A 63 -1.56 2.84 12.73
CA GLU A 63 -0.40 3.74 12.85
C GLU A 63 0.94 3.03 12.64
N ALA A 64 1.06 1.78 13.12
CA ALA A 64 2.27 0.97 12.99
C ALA A 64 2.68 0.67 11.53
N HIS A 65 1.81 0.93 10.54
CA HIS A 65 2.12 0.78 9.12
C HIS A 65 2.77 2.02 8.50
N PHE A 66 2.90 3.14 9.24
CA PHE A 66 3.31 4.42 8.69
C PHE A 66 4.58 4.96 9.37
N ASP A 67 5.59 5.22 8.55
CA ASP A 67 6.80 5.98 8.94
C ASP A 67 6.70 7.47 8.55
N ASN A 68 5.54 7.93 8.08
CA ASN A 68 5.24 9.31 7.66
C ASN A 68 6.27 9.93 6.70
N ASN A 69 6.82 9.12 5.79
CA ASN A 69 7.86 9.50 4.83
C ASN A 69 7.37 9.57 3.38
N LEU A 70 6.05 9.50 3.18
CA LEU A 70 5.42 9.64 1.87
C LEU A 70 5.20 11.11 1.52
N ASP A 71 5.01 11.40 0.23
CA ASP A 71 4.64 12.73 -0.25
C ASP A 71 3.39 13.22 0.51
N THR A 72 3.43 14.47 1.00
CA THR A 72 2.35 15.09 1.78
C THR A 72 1.05 15.18 0.99
N GLU A 73 1.13 15.19 -0.34
CA GLU A 73 -0.03 15.17 -1.23
C GLU A 73 -0.59 13.75 -1.44
N SER A 74 0.04 12.71 -0.90
CA SER A 74 -0.47 11.34 -0.99
C SER A 74 -1.77 11.21 -0.20
N VAL A 75 -2.74 10.51 -0.78
CA VAL A 75 -4.05 10.29 -0.14
C VAL A 75 -4.11 8.89 0.43
N PHE A 76 -4.50 8.77 1.69
CA PHE A 76 -4.86 7.51 2.32
C PHE A 76 -6.38 7.40 2.43
N ALA A 77 -6.93 6.38 1.78
CA ALA A 77 -8.32 6.01 1.84
C ALA A 77 -8.47 4.60 2.40
N THR A 78 -9.65 4.29 2.91
CA THR A 78 -10.00 2.95 3.41
C THR A 78 -11.18 2.38 2.64
N SER A 79 -11.19 1.06 2.47
CA SER A 79 -12.36 0.32 2.02
C SER A 79 -12.40 -1.06 2.65
N PHE A 80 -13.60 -1.60 2.89
CA PHE A 80 -13.73 -2.93 3.46
C PHE A 80 -13.06 -4.03 2.62
N THR A 81 -13.06 -3.88 1.30
CA THR A 81 -12.49 -4.86 0.37
C THR A 81 -10.99 -4.65 0.13
N GLY A 82 -10.47 -3.44 0.36
CA GLY A 82 -9.12 -3.03 -0.03
C GLY A 82 -9.00 -2.58 -1.48
N TYR A 83 -10.10 -2.49 -2.23
CA TYR A 83 -10.11 -2.12 -3.64
C TYR A 83 -10.87 -0.81 -3.90
N ILE A 84 -10.63 -0.21 -5.06
CA ILE A 84 -11.38 0.96 -5.51
C ILE A 84 -12.87 0.63 -5.68
N ASN A 85 -13.73 1.59 -5.36
CA ASN A 85 -15.17 1.53 -5.56
C ASN A 85 -15.66 2.87 -6.14
N ASN A 86 -16.96 2.99 -6.46
CA ASN A 86 -17.51 4.18 -7.10
C ASN A 86 -17.28 5.49 -6.30
N ALA A 87 -17.30 5.43 -4.96
CA ALA A 87 -17.05 6.62 -4.16
C ALA A 87 -15.55 6.97 -4.14
N LEU A 88 -14.69 5.96 -4.05
CA LEU A 88 -13.24 6.14 -4.08
C LEU A 88 -12.74 6.57 -5.46
N SER A 89 -13.33 6.09 -6.55
CA SER A 89 -12.98 6.51 -7.91
C SER A 89 -13.29 7.99 -8.14
N LEU A 90 -14.42 8.49 -7.62
CA LEU A 90 -14.74 9.91 -7.67
C LEU A 90 -13.74 10.75 -6.84
N LYS A 91 -13.33 10.26 -5.67
CA LYS A 91 -12.29 10.93 -4.86
C LYS A 91 -10.96 10.95 -5.60
N TYR A 92 -10.57 9.84 -6.24
CA TYR A 92 -9.35 9.76 -7.04
C TYR A 92 -9.39 10.73 -8.24
N ILE A 93 -10.50 10.85 -8.97
CA ILE A 93 -10.62 11.81 -10.09
C ILE A 93 -10.44 13.25 -9.60
N LYS A 94 -11.01 13.61 -8.44
CA LYS A 94 -10.81 14.94 -7.83
C LYS A 94 -9.36 15.16 -7.42
N HIS A 95 -8.75 14.17 -6.78
CA HIS A 95 -7.33 14.17 -6.42
C HIS A 95 -6.44 14.42 -7.63
N PHE A 96 -6.65 13.66 -8.71
CA PHE A 96 -5.94 13.83 -9.97
C PHE A 96 -6.13 15.23 -10.57
N HIS A 97 -7.36 15.74 -10.60
CA HIS A 97 -7.67 17.05 -11.15
C HIS A 97 -6.93 18.17 -10.42
N ASN A 98 -6.94 18.15 -9.08
CA ASN A 98 -6.30 19.16 -8.23
C ASN A 98 -4.77 19.19 -8.33
N GLN A 99 -4.15 18.17 -8.93
CA GLN A 99 -2.70 18.13 -9.12
C GLN A 99 -2.26 18.54 -10.52
N ILE A 100 -3.18 18.60 -11.48
CA ILE A 100 -2.87 19.00 -12.86
C ILE A 100 -3.18 20.48 -13.10
N TYR A 101 -4.14 21.04 -12.36
CA TYR A 101 -4.58 22.43 -12.45
C TYR A 101 -4.38 23.12 -11.11
#